data_AF-A0A959UUI4-F1
#
_entry.id   AF-A0A959UUI4-F1
#
_cell.length_a   1.000
_cell.length_b   1.000
_cell.length_c   1.000
_cell.angle_alpha   90.00
_cell.angle_beta   90.00
_cell.angle_gamma   90.00
#
_symmetry.space_group_name_H-M   'P 1'
#
loop_
_entity.id
_entity.type
_entity.pdbx_description
1 polymer ?
#
loop_
_entity_poly.entity_id
_entity_poly.type
_entity_poly.pdbx_seq_one_letter_code
_entity_poly.pdbx_strand_id
1 'polypeptide(L)'
;EDLAEDCGNCDVCKDPPSWSDGTVAAQMALSAVYRAKQRIGVSTLIDVLKGTRSAPVTEAGLDALKTFGAGRATSAFAWQLFLQQFVQQGLLEIDYTDHYHLKLTKAAQEVLFEGRTVRLVSPETIKERQAQLKQAPAAPKPAAEVGAGRQGLFDVLRELRRTLAAEINKPAYVVFSDATLTDMAARMPLSEGEFLEVHGVGEHKAKRYAKPFLAAIQRWVAEQGAR
;
A
#
# COMPACT_ATOMS: atom_id res chain seq x y z
N GLU A 1 4.37 -17.80 21.10
CA GLU A 1 3.49 -18.59 21.97
C GLU A 1 2.10 -18.51 21.36
N ASP A 2 1.55 -19.63 20.89
CA ASP A 2 0.18 -19.69 20.41
C ASP A 2 -0.73 -19.87 21.63
N LEU A 3 -1.60 -18.90 21.89
CA LEU A 3 -2.62 -19.01 22.92
C LEU A 3 -3.71 -19.96 22.43
N ALA A 4 -4.12 -20.90 23.29
CA ALA A 4 -5.13 -21.91 22.98
C ALA A 4 -6.56 -21.33 22.86
N GLU A 5 -6.78 -20.11 23.37
CA GLU A 5 -8.08 -19.45 23.39
C GLU A 5 -7.96 -17.99 22.94
N ASP A 6 -9.06 -17.48 22.37
CA ASP A 6 -9.16 -16.10 21.90
C ASP A 6 -8.99 -15.10 23.05
N CYS A 7 -8.38 -13.95 22.75
CA CYS A 7 -8.05 -12.89 23.71
C CYS A 7 -9.28 -12.33 24.49
N GLY A 8 -10.51 -12.56 24.00
CA GLY A 8 -11.79 -12.11 24.55
C GLY A 8 -12.04 -10.59 24.57
N ASN A 9 -11.02 -9.76 24.30
CA ASN A 9 -11.11 -8.30 24.49
C ASN A 9 -10.51 -7.44 23.35
N CYS A 10 -9.96 -8.07 22.32
CA CYS A 10 -9.44 -7.40 21.12
C CYS A 10 -10.58 -7.10 20.13
N ASP A 11 -10.34 -6.15 19.24
CA ASP A 11 -11.25 -5.70 18.19
C ASP A 11 -11.79 -6.85 17.33
N VAL A 12 -10.92 -7.80 16.97
CA VAL A 12 -11.31 -9.01 16.24
C VAL A 12 -12.25 -9.92 17.03
N CYS A 13 -12.10 -9.99 18.36
CA CYS A 13 -13.02 -10.76 19.21
C CYS A 13 -14.37 -10.06 19.41
N LYS A 14 -14.38 -8.73 19.37
CA LYS A 14 -15.59 -7.91 19.55
C LYS A 14 -16.45 -7.84 18.27
N ASP A 15 -15.82 -7.94 17.11
CA ASP A 15 -16.48 -7.96 15.80
C ASP A 15 -15.87 -9.04 14.90
N PRO A 16 -16.17 -10.33 15.16
CA PRO A 16 -15.55 -11.43 14.45
C PRO A 16 -15.99 -11.44 12.98
N PRO A 17 -15.05 -11.52 12.03
CA PRO A 17 -15.40 -11.56 10.62
C PRO A 17 -16.15 -12.86 10.29
N SER A 18 -17.12 -12.77 9.40
CA SER A 18 -17.71 -13.97 8.80
C SER A 18 -16.84 -14.46 7.63
N TRP A 19 -16.87 -15.77 7.39
CA TRP A 19 -15.98 -16.45 6.45
C TRP A 19 -16.78 -17.17 5.37
N SER A 20 -16.31 -17.11 4.12
CA SER A 20 -16.85 -17.85 2.99
C SER A 20 -15.75 -18.64 2.27
N ASP A 21 -16.15 -19.58 1.40
CA ASP A 21 -15.20 -20.22 0.48
C ASP A 21 -14.60 -19.17 -0.47
N GLY A 22 -13.27 -19.08 -0.45
CA GLY A 22 -12.46 -18.18 -1.26
C GLY A 22 -11.52 -18.90 -2.22
N THR A 23 -11.69 -20.22 -2.39
CA THR A 23 -10.76 -21.07 -3.14
C THR A 23 -10.56 -20.59 -4.58
N VAL A 24 -11.63 -20.21 -5.27
CA VAL A 24 -11.54 -19.69 -6.64
C VAL A 24 -10.79 -18.36 -6.69
N ALA A 25 -11.01 -17.46 -5.73
CA ALA A 25 -10.29 -16.19 -5.66
C ALA A 25 -8.80 -16.40 -5.38
N ALA A 26 -8.46 -17.35 -4.51
CA ALA A 26 -7.08 -17.75 -4.25
C ALA A 26 -6.44 -18.33 -5.52
N GLN A 27 -7.09 -19.28 -6.20
CA GLN A 27 -6.57 -19.87 -7.43
C GLN A 27 -6.32 -18.82 -8.53
N MET A 28 -7.19 -17.82 -8.69
CA MET A 28 -6.98 -16.72 -9.63
C MET A 28 -5.72 -15.91 -9.30
N ALA A 29 -5.57 -15.49 -8.03
CA ALA A 29 -4.43 -14.68 -7.59
C ALA A 29 -3.10 -15.46 -7.66
N LEU A 30 -3.08 -16.67 -7.11
CA LEU A 30 -1.89 -17.54 -7.11
C LEU A 30 -1.48 -17.92 -8.54
N SER A 31 -2.45 -18.20 -9.42
CA SER A 31 -2.18 -18.44 -10.85
C SER A 31 -1.58 -17.21 -11.54
N ALA A 32 -2.05 -16.00 -11.21
CA ALA A 32 -1.50 -14.77 -11.77
C ALA A 32 -0.06 -14.53 -11.31
N VAL A 33 0.24 -14.75 -10.03
CA VAL A 33 1.62 -14.68 -9.49
C VAL A 33 2.53 -15.72 -10.17
N TYR A 34 2.05 -16.96 -10.31
CA TYR A 34 2.78 -18.03 -11.01
C TYR A 34 3.11 -17.62 -12.46
N ARG A 35 2.11 -17.12 -13.20
CA ARG A 35 2.25 -16.72 -14.61
C ARG A 35 3.14 -15.49 -14.79
N ALA A 36 3.15 -14.58 -13.82
CA ALA A 36 4.07 -13.46 -13.75
C ALA A 36 5.49 -13.87 -13.28
N LYS A 37 5.78 -15.18 -13.22
CA LYS A 37 7.07 -15.73 -12.76
C LYS A 37 7.48 -15.22 -11.37
N GLN A 38 6.50 -14.91 -10.52
CA GLN A 38 6.72 -14.36 -9.17
C GLN A 38 7.52 -13.04 -9.18
N ARG A 39 7.35 -12.23 -10.25
CA ARG A 39 7.93 -10.89 -10.42
C ARG A 39 6.82 -9.85 -10.53
N ILE A 40 5.93 -9.86 -9.54
CA ILE A 40 4.77 -8.96 -9.50
C ILE A 40 4.52 -8.50 -8.06
N GLY A 41 4.31 -7.20 -7.88
CA GLY A 41 3.92 -6.61 -6.60
C GLY A 41 2.40 -6.62 -6.38
N VAL A 42 1.97 -6.29 -5.16
CA VAL A 42 0.56 -6.29 -4.75
C VAL A 42 -0.32 -5.42 -5.66
N SER A 43 0.07 -4.17 -5.92
CA SER A 43 -0.72 -3.24 -6.73
C SER A 43 -0.87 -3.73 -8.18
N THR A 44 0.24 -4.14 -8.80
CA THR A 44 0.25 -4.66 -10.17
C THR A 44 -0.56 -5.94 -10.29
N LEU A 45 -0.54 -6.82 -9.27
CA LEU A 45 -1.37 -8.02 -9.25
C LEU A 45 -2.86 -7.69 -9.20
N ILE A 46 -3.26 -6.71 -8.39
CA ILE A 46 -4.66 -6.23 -8.36
C ILE A 46 -5.04 -5.69 -9.74
N ASP A 47 -4.19 -4.89 -10.38
CA ASP A 47 -4.43 -4.36 -11.73
C ASP A 47 -4.60 -5.50 -12.75
N VAL A 48 -3.73 -6.52 -12.72
CA VAL A 48 -3.85 -7.71 -13.57
C VAL A 48 -5.19 -8.41 -13.34
N LEU A 49 -5.55 -8.71 -12.09
CA LEU A 49 -6.80 -9.40 -11.77
C LEU A 49 -8.04 -8.58 -12.16
N LYS A 50 -7.98 -7.25 -12.03
CA LYS A 50 -9.05 -6.33 -12.43
C LYS A 50 -9.11 -6.09 -13.94
N GLY A 51 -8.05 -6.39 -14.68
CA GLY A 51 -7.95 -6.08 -16.11
C GLY A 51 -7.60 -4.61 -16.38
N THR A 52 -6.95 -3.94 -15.43
CA THR A 52 -6.47 -2.56 -15.56
C THR A 52 -5.14 -2.55 -16.29
N ARG A 53 -5.04 -1.79 -17.38
CA ARG A 53 -3.78 -1.57 -18.11
C ARG A 53 -3.03 -0.38 -17.53
N SER A 54 -2.49 -0.53 -16.33
CA SER A 54 -1.56 0.46 -15.76
C SER A 54 -0.19 0.35 -16.42
N ALA A 55 0.63 1.40 -16.32
CA ALA A 55 1.97 1.41 -16.93
C ALA A 55 2.82 0.20 -16.51
N PRO A 56 2.90 -0.21 -15.22
CA PRO A 56 3.64 -1.41 -14.82
C PRO A 56 3.11 -2.71 -15.44
N VAL A 57 1.79 -2.81 -15.67
CA VAL A 57 1.18 -3.98 -16.31
C VAL A 57 1.58 -4.06 -17.78
N THR A 58 1.48 -2.96 -18.52
CA THR A 58 1.78 -2.92 -19.96
C THR A 58 3.28 -3.04 -20.23
N GLU A 59 4.11 -2.36 -19.44
CA GLU A 59 5.58 -2.40 -19.58
C GLU A 59 6.15 -3.81 -19.33
N ALA A 60 5.55 -4.56 -18.40
CA ALA A 60 5.94 -5.93 -18.10
C ALA A 60 5.19 -6.98 -18.96
N GLY A 61 4.33 -6.57 -19.90
CA GLY A 61 3.56 -7.46 -20.77
C GLY A 61 2.56 -8.37 -20.02
N LEU A 62 2.12 -7.94 -18.84
CA LEU A 62 1.25 -8.72 -17.96
C LEU A 62 -0.22 -8.73 -18.42
N ASP A 63 -0.59 -7.84 -19.34
CA ASP A 63 -1.91 -7.80 -19.97
C ASP A 63 -2.15 -8.93 -20.99
N ALA A 64 -1.09 -9.63 -21.41
CA ALA A 64 -1.18 -10.82 -22.24
C ALA A 64 -1.46 -12.11 -21.44
N LEU A 65 -1.43 -12.06 -20.10
CA LEU A 65 -1.66 -13.23 -19.26
C LEU A 65 -3.12 -13.69 -19.33
N LYS A 66 -3.36 -15.00 -19.34
CA LYS A 66 -4.73 -15.58 -19.27
C LYS A 66 -5.51 -15.14 -18.02
N THR A 67 -4.81 -14.78 -16.95
CA THR A 67 -5.39 -14.30 -15.68
C THR A 67 -5.72 -12.80 -15.71
N PHE A 68 -5.37 -12.08 -16.78
CA PHE A 68 -5.72 -10.68 -16.94
C PHE A 68 -7.24 -10.51 -16.99
N GLY A 69 -7.79 -9.74 -16.05
CA GLY A 69 -9.23 -9.53 -15.89
C GLY A 69 -10.01 -10.72 -15.31
N ALA A 70 -9.34 -11.81 -14.89
CA ALA A 70 -10.02 -12.99 -14.33
C ALA A 70 -10.81 -12.65 -13.04
N GLY A 71 -10.34 -11.66 -12.29
CA GLY A 71 -10.91 -11.18 -11.04
C GLY A 71 -11.78 -9.93 -11.14
N ARG A 72 -12.24 -9.56 -12.34
CA ARG A 72 -12.92 -8.27 -12.59
C ARG A 72 -14.18 -8.05 -11.75
N ALA A 73 -14.90 -9.11 -11.39
CA ALA A 73 -16.11 -9.05 -10.57
C ALA A 73 -15.82 -8.62 -9.12
N THR A 74 -14.62 -8.91 -8.62
CA THR A 74 -14.18 -8.55 -7.28
C THR A 74 -13.67 -7.11 -7.27
N SER A 75 -13.98 -6.35 -6.22
CA SER A 75 -13.52 -4.96 -6.08
C SER A 75 -12.02 -4.91 -5.77
N ALA A 76 -11.35 -3.79 -6.08
CA ALA A 76 -9.94 -3.62 -5.73
C ALA A 76 -9.71 -3.69 -4.20
N PHE A 77 -10.66 -3.14 -3.43
CA PHE A 77 -10.65 -3.21 -1.97
C PHE A 77 -10.74 -4.66 -1.46
N ALA A 78 -11.64 -5.46 -2.03
CA ALA A 78 -11.73 -6.89 -1.70
C ALA A 78 -10.44 -7.64 -2.05
N TRP A 79 -9.85 -7.38 -3.22
CA TRP A 79 -8.57 -7.98 -3.58
C TRP A 79 -7.44 -7.62 -2.62
N GLN A 80 -7.39 -6.37 -2.14
CA GLN A 80 -6.41 -5.96 -1.13
C GLN A 80 -6.57 -6.75 0.17
N LEU A 81 -7.81 -6.94 0.66
CA LEU A 81 -8.10 -7.75 1.84
C LEU A 81 -7.75 -9.23 1.62
N PHE A 82 -8.02 -9.78 0.45
CA PHE A 82 -7.71 -11.17 0.12
C PHE A 82 -6.20 -11.42 0.05
N LEU A 83 -5.43 -10.51 -0.58
CA LEU A 83 -3.98 -10.63 -0.65
C LEU A 83 -3.34 -10.60 0.75
N GLN A 84 -3.84 -9.76 1.66
CA GLN A 84 -3.40 -9.77 3.05
C GLN A 84 -3.67 -11.12 3.72
N GLN A 85 -4.86 -11.70 3.51
CA GLN A 85 -5.20 -13.02 4.06
C GLN A 85 -4.37 -14.14 3.43
N PHE A 86 -4.02 -14.06 2.15
CA PHE A 86 -3.13 -15.04 1.53
C PHE A 86 -1.74 -15.00 2.15
N VAL A 87 -1.24 -13.82 2.52
CA VAL A 87 0.02 -13.71 3.27
C VAL A 87 -0.11 -14.25 4.68
N GLN A 88 -1.19 -13.91 5.40
CA GLN A 88 -1.46 -14.41 6.76
C GLN A 88 -1.62 -15.93 6.82
N GLN A 89 -2.23 -16.52 5.80
CA GLN A 89 -2.39 -17.98 5.67
C GLN A 89 -1.15 -18.67 5.09
N GLY A 90 -0.06 -17.91 4.85
CA GLY A 90 1.19 -18.41 4.32
C GLY A 90 1.09 -18.94 2.89
N LEU A 91 0.10 -18.53 2.10
CA LEU A 91 -0.01 -18.85 0.67
C LEU A 91 0.92 -17.95 -0.18
N LEU A 92 1.14 -16.71 0.27
CA LEU A 92 2.02 -15.75 -0.38
C LEU A 92 3.04 -15.21 0.61
N GLU A 93 4.23 -14.91 0.12
CA GLU A 93 5.25 -14.19 0.84
C GLU A 93 5.66 -12.94 0.06
N ILE A 94 6.07 -11.91 0.79
CA ILE A 94 6.61 -10.69 0.19
C ILE A 94 8.11 -10.77 0.29
N ASP A 95 8.77 -10.76 -0.86
CA ASP A 95 10.22 -10.69 -0.92
C ASP A 95 10.68 -9.23 -0.80
N TYR A 96 11.06 -8.83 0.41
CA TYR A 96 11.55 -7.49 0.71
C TYR A 96 12.88 -7.14 0.02
N THR A 97 13.58 -8.14 -0.54
CA THR A 97 14.86 -7.96 -1.23
C THR A 97 14.72 -7.93 -2.75
N ASP A 98 13.67 -8.53 -3.31
CA ASP A 98 13.33 -8.51 -4.73
C ASP A 98 12.12 -7.59 -4.98
N HIS A 99 12.28 -6.29 -4.70
CA HIS A 99 11.31 -5.25 -5.02
C HIS A 99 9.88 -5.50 -4.50
N TYR A 100 9.74 -6.15 -3.34
CA TYR A 100 8.45 -6.51 -2.75
C TYR A 100 7.61 -7.42 -3.64
N HIS A 101 8.25 -8.24 -4.47
CA HIS A 101 7.56 -9.22 -5.30
C HIS A 101 6.89 -10.29 -4.45
N LEU A 102 5.71 -10.71 -4.90
CA LEU A 102 4.96 -11.81 -4.31
C LEU A 102 5.54 -13.15 -4.74
N LYS A 103 5.84 -14.01 -3.75
CA LYS A 103 6.35 -15.37 -3.93
C LYS A 103 5.30 -16.38 -3.49
N LEU A 104 5.20 -17.49 -4.22
CA LEU A 104 4.33 -18.61 -3.85
C LEU A 104 5.09 -19.50 -2.88
N THR A 105 4.39 -19.94 -1.84
CA THR A 105 4.89 -20.91 -0.87
C THR A 105 4.48 -22.33 -1.27
N LYS A 106 4.87 -23.33 -0.47
CA LYS A 106 4.34 -24.70 -0.60
C LYS A 106 2.81 -24.75 -0.46
N ALA A 107 2.25 -23.98 0.49
CA ALA A 107 0.81 -23.94 0.71
C ALA A 107 0.03 -23.43 -0.51
N ALA A 108 0.62 -22.55 -1.33
CA ALA A 108 0.03 -22.14 -2.59
C ALA A 108 -0.08 -23.27 -3.61
N GLN A 109 0.92 -24.16 -3.65
CA GLN A 109 0.92 -25.30 -4.57
C GLN A 109 -0.19 -26.28 -4.23
N GLU A 110 -0.42 -26.53 -2.93
CA GLU A 110 -1.52 -27.37 -2.45
C GLU A 110 -2.89 -26.83 -2.91
N VAL A 111 -3.08 -25.50 -2.94
CA VAL A 111 -4.32 -24.87 -3.41
C VAL A 111 -4.48 -24.96 -4.93
N LEU A 112 -3.38 -24.80 -5.68
CA LEU A 112 -3.40 -24.80 -7.13
C LEU A 112 -3.53 -26.20 -7.73
N PHE A 113 -2.94 -27.22 -7.10
CA PHE A 113 -2.74 -28.54 -7.71
C PHE A 113 -3.29 -29.70 -6.89
N GLU A 114 -3.47 -29.56 -5.58
CA GLU A 114 -3.84 -30.66 -4.68
C GLU A 114 -5.26 -30.52 -4.09
N GLY A 115 -6.00 -29.47 -4.50
CA GLY A 115 -7.39 -29.28 -4.11
C GLY A 115 -7.59 -28.71 -2.70
N ARG A 116 -6.54 -28.16 -2.07
CA ARG A 116 -6.68 -27.46 -0.79
C ARG A 116 -7.63 -26.27 -0.93
N THR A 117 -8.62 -26.19 -0.05
CA THR A 117 -9.58 -25.08 0.00
C THR A 117 -9.01 -23.90 0.80
N VAL A 118 -9.50 -22.70 0.48
CA VAL A 118 -9.12 -21.45 1.14
C VAL A 118 -10.36 -20.75 1.66
N ARG A 119 -10.34 -20.38 2.95
CA ARG A 119 -11.40 -19.55 3.53
C ARG A 119 -10.97 -18.10 3.52
N LEU A 120 -11.88 -17.22 3.10
CA LEU A 120 -11.67 -15.77 3.09
C LEU A 120 -12.80 -15.06 3.81
N VAL A 121 -12.56 -13.84 4.26
CA VAL A 121 -13.62 -12.97 4.78
C VAL A 121 -14.76 -12.84 3.76
N SER A 122 -15.97 -12.88 4.28
CA SER A 122 -17.20 -12.90 3.49
C SER A 122 -17.45 -11.57 2.78
N PRO A 123 -18.24 -11.56 1.69
CA PRO A 123 -18.71 -10.33 1.05
C PRO A 123 -19.40 -9.35 2.01
N GLU A 124 -20.11 -9.85 3.02
CA GLU A 124 -20.79 -9.07 4.06
C GLU A 124 -19.75 -8.31 4.90
N THR A 125 -18.74 -9.02 5.42
CA THR A 125 -17.63 -8.43 6.16
C THR A 125 -16.88 -7.39 5.32
N ILE A 126 -16.71 -7.64 4.02
CA ILE A 126 -16.07 -6.68 3.10
C ILE A 126 -16.91 -5.41 2.97
N LYS A 127 -18.24 -5.53 2.81
CA LYS A 127 -19.15 -4.39 2.70
C LYS A 127 -19.16 -3.57 3.99
N GLU A 128 -19.20 -4.23 5.14
CA GLU A 128 -19.17 -3.58 6.46
C GLU A 128 -17.87 -2.80 6.66
N ARG A 129 -16.71 -3.44 6.41
CA ARG A 129 -15.41 -2.75 6.48
C ARG A 129 -15.31 -1.60 5.49
N GLN A 130 -15.85 -1.75 4.27
CA GLN A 130 -15.87 -0.69 3.28
C GLN A 130 -16.80 0.46 3.69
N ALA A 131 -17.92 0.16 4.34
CA ALA A 131 -18.85 1.15 4.87
C ALA A 131 -18.24 1.89 6.07
N GLN A 132 -17.57 1.19 6.98
CA GLN A 132 -16.82 1.80 8.09
C GLN A 132 -15.74 2.77 7.57
N LEU A 133 -15.02 2.43 6.51
CA LEU A 133 -14.06 3.34 5.88
C LEU A 133 -14.70 4.59 5.25
N LYS A 134 -15.96 4.51 4.82
CA LYS A 134 -16.72 5.63 4.23
C LYS A 134 -17.47 6.47 5.27
N GLN A 135 -17.92 5.83 6.35
CA GLN A 135 -18.68 6.43 7.45
C GLN A 135 -17.78 6.92 8.58
N ALA A 136 -16.51 6.51 8.61
CA ALA A 136 -15.51 7.23 9.34
C ALA A 136 -15.58 8.70 8.86
N PRO A 137 -16.02 9.67 9.70
CA PRO A 137 -15.66 11.06 9.40
C PRO A 137 -14.17 11.03 9.14
N ALA A 138 -13.66 11.70 8.10
CA ALA A 138 -12.25 11.70 7.74
C ALA A 138 -11.43 11.73 9.03
N ALA A 139 -11.01 10.56 9.50
CA ALA A 139 -10.51 10.49 10.85
C ALA A 139 -9.22 11.28 10.75
N PRO A 140 -8.94 12.22 11.65
CA PRO A 140 -7.56 12.60 11.83
C PRO A 140 -6.84 11.28 12.08
N LYS A 141 -6.06 10.83 11.09
CA LYS A 141 -5.13 9.71 11.23
C LYS A 141 -4.41 9.93 12.56
N PRO A 142 -4.17 8.86 13.35
CA PRO A 142 -3.95 8.97 14.77
C PRO A 142 -3.02 10.14 15.05
N ALA A 143 -3.49 11.08 15.87
CA ALA A 143 -2.55 11.74 16.75
C ALA A 143 -1.92 10.58 17.53
N ALA A 144 -0.79 10.08 17.02
CA ALA A 144 0.18 9.48 17.89
C ALA A 144 0.33 10.50 19.01
N GLU A 145 0.16 10.05 20.24
CA GLU A 145 0.58 10.79 21.42
C GLU A 145 2.07 11.06 21.27
N VAL A 146 2.41 12.12 20.55
CA VAL A 146 3.68 12.80 20.64
C VAL A 146 3.32 13.99 21.49
N GLY A 147 3.63 13.89 22.77
CA GLY A 147 3.42 14.93 23.75
C GLY A 147 3.82 16.29 23.18
N ALA A 148 3.09 17.32 23.60
CA ALA A 148 3.42 18.72 23.39
C ALA A 148 4.95 18.92 23.42
N GLY A 149 5.60 19.05 22.25
CA GLY A 149 7.06 19.02 22.21
C GLY A 149 7.77 19.02 20.85
N ARG A 150 7.46 18.11 19.92
CA ARG A 150 8.29 17.95 18.69
C ARG A 150 7.51 17.43 17.47
N GLN A 151 7.19 18.31 16.51
CA GLN A 151 6.80 17.93 15.14
C GLN A 151 8.05 17.47 14.37
N GLY A 152 8.00 16.27 13.78
CA GLY A 152 9.07 15.75 12.91
C GLY A 152 9.04 16.39 11.52
N LEU A 153 10.17 16.35 10.80
CA LEU A 153 10.27 16.92 9.44
C LEU A 153 9.25 16.32 8.47
N PHE A 154 8.96 15.02 8.57
CA PHE A 154 7.96 14.35 7.73
C PHE A 154 6.58 15.01 7.81
N ASP A 155 6.15 15.43 9.00
CA ASP A 155 4.83 16.06 9.19
C ASP A 155 4.78 17.44 8.54
N VAL A 156 5.87 18.21 8.64
CA VAL A 156 6.04 19.50 7.96
C VAL A 156 5.93 19.35 6.45
N LEU A 157 6.63 18.36 5.88
CA LEU A 157 6.61 18.12 4.44
C LEU A 157 5.25 17.59 3.96
N ARG A 158 4.57 16.80 4.80
CA ARG A 158 3.23 16.27 4.52
C ARG A 158 2.18 17.38 4.47
N GLU A 159 2.25 18.32 5.39
CA GLU A 159 1.38 19.50 5.41
C GLU A 159 1.62 20.41 4.21
N LEU A 160 2.89 20.69 3.89
CA LEU A 160 3.25 21.46 2.69
C LEU A 160 2.69 20.81 1.41
N ARG A 161 2.85 19.48 1.28
CA ARG A 161 2.31 18.73 0.15
C ARG A 161 0.80 18.89 0.02
N ARG A 162 0.06 18.87 1.13
CA ARG A 162 -1.40 19.04 1.15
C ARG A 162 -1.80 20.42 0.62
N THR A 163 -1.10 21.47 1.06
CA THR A 163 -1.35 22.85 0.62
C THR A 163 -1.11 22.99 -0.89
N LEU A 164 0.03 22.54 -1.38
CA LEU A 164 0.37 22.63 -2.82
C LEU A 164 -0.59 21.82 -3.69
N ALA A 165 -1.08 20.69 -3.19
CA ALA A 165 -2.06 19.87 -3.89
C ALA A 165 -3.44 20.52 -3.97
N ALA A 166 -3.86 21.21 -2.90
CA ALA A 166 -5.10 21.99 -2.87
C ALA A 166 -5.05 23.17 -3.88
N GLU A 167 -3.92 23.87 -3.97
CA GLU A 167 -3.73 24.97 -4.94
C GLU A 167 -3.91 24.54 -6.39
N ILE A 168 -3.49 23.33 -6.73
CA ILE A 168 -3.62 22.77 -8.08
C ILE A 168 -4.90 21.93 -8.27
N ASN A 169 -5.75 21.87 -7.24
CA ASN A 169 -6.95 21.04 -7.18
C ASN A 169 -6.71 19.57 -7.59
N LYS A 170 -5.61 18.98 -7.09
CA LYS A 170 -5.26 17.57 -7.32
C LYS A 170 -5.03 16.84 -6.01
N PRO A 171 -5.13 15.50 -5.99
CA PRO A 171 -4.77 14.72 -4.82
C PRO A 171 -3.30 14.90 -4.40
N ALA A 172 -3.02 14.87 -3.09
CA ALA A 172 -1.69 15.14 -2.53
C ALA A 172 -0.56 14.24 -3.08
N TYR A 173 -0.87 12.98 -3.36
CA TYR A 173 0.10 12.03 -3.93
C TYR A 173 0.61 12.42 -5.33
N VAL A 174 -0.09 13.31 -6.04
CA VAL A 174 0.33 13.83 -7.36
C VAL A 174 1.56 14.73 -7.23
N VAL A 175 1.67 15.47 -6.12
CA VAL A 175 2.84 16.30 -5.83
C VAL A 175 4.02 15.37 -5.52
N PHE A 176 3.94 14.62 -4.41
CA PHE A 176 4.92 13.59 -4.03
C PHE A 176 4.25 12.41 -3.31
N SER A 177 4.78 11.20 -3.46
CA SER A 177 4.31 10.03 -2.71
C SER A 177 4.78 10.12 -1.25
N ASP A 178 4.18 9.32 -0.36
CA ASP A 178 4.66 9.22 1.03
C ASP A 178 6.10 8.70 1.08
N ALA A 179 6.48 7.76 0.20
CA ALA A 179 7.85 7.27 0.09
C ALA A 179 8.87 8.38 -0.25
N THR A 180 8.50 9.30 -1.16
CA THR A 180 9.35 10.45 -1.49
C THR A 180 9.46 11.43 -0.32
N LEU A 181 8.39 11.64 0.46
CA LEU A 181 8.47 12.46 1.68
C LEU A 181 9.33 11.83 2.77
N THR A 182 9.26 10.51 2.92
CA THR A 182 10.11 9.76 3.86
C THR A 182 11.59 9.87 3.48
N ASP A 183 11.93 9.65 2.21
CA ASP A 183 13.31 9.78 1.74
C ASP A 183 13.83 11.23 1.84
N MET A 184 12.98 12.22 1.55
CA MET A 184 13.29 13.63 1.73
C MET A 184 13.52 14.01 3.20
N ALA A 185 12.72 13.47 4.12
CA ALA A 185 12.90 13.67 5.55
C ALA A 185 14.18 13.01 6.09
N ALA A 186 14.59 11.88 5.51
CA ALA A 186 15.82 11.19 5.89
C ALA A 186 17.08 11.91 5.37
N ARG A 187 17.03 12.41 4.12
CA ARG A 187 18.17 13.08 3.46
C ARG A 187 18.33 14.55 3.83
N MET A 188 17.23 15.22 4.19
CA MET A 188 17.20 16.66 4.50
C MET A 188 17.94 17.52 3.47
N PRO A 189 17.58 17.46 2.17
CA PRO A 189 18.26 18.24 1.15
C PRO A 189 18.17 19.74 1.44
N LEU A 190 19.31 20.43 1.31
CA LEU A 190 19.44 21.88 1.53
C LEU A 190 19.71 22.64 0.22
N SER A 191 20.01 21.92 -0.86
CA SER A 191 20.23 22.46 -2.20
C SER A 191 19.35 21.79 -3.27
N GLU A 192 19.17 22.45 -4.41
CA GLU A 192 18.41 21.88 -5.55
C GLU A 192 19.07 20.61 -6.11
N GLY A 193 20.41 20.50 -6.05
CA GLY A 193 21.14 19.31 -6.45
C GLY A 193 20.81 18.11 -5.57
N GLU A 194 20.87 18.28 -4.26
CA GLU A 194 20.48 17.23 -3.30
C GLU A 194 18.99 16.88 -3.39
N PHE A 195 18.15 17.86 -3.72
CA PHE A 195 16.72 17.63 -3.91
C PHE A 195 16.43 16.70 -5.10
N LEU A 196 17.24 16.75 -6.16
CA LEU A 196 17.14 15.86 -7.32
C LEU A 196 17.59 14.43 -7.02
N GLU A 197 18.41 14.22 -5.99
CA GLU A 197 18.85 12.88 -5.56
C GLU A 197 17.80 12.14 -4.72
N VAL A 198 16.73 12.82 -4.31
CA VAL A 198 15.62 12.22 -3.57
C VAL A 198 14.82 11.29 -4.48
N HIS A 199 14.60 10.06 -4.01
CA HIS A 199 13.88 9.03 -4.73
C HIS A 199 12.42 9.46 -5.04
N GLY A 200 12.10 9.54 -6.33
CA GLY A 200 10.80 9.99 -6.84
C GLY A 200 10.71 11.49 -7.15
N VAL A 201 11.83 12.23 -7.04
CA VAL A 201 11.96 13.60 -7.53
C VAL A 201 12.65 13.60 -8.90
N GLY A 202 11.87 13.78 -9.97
CA GLY A 202 12.41 14.02 -11.31
C GLY A 202 12.59 15.51 -11.62
N GLU A 203 13.33 15.85 -12.68
CA GLU A 203 13.64 17.23 -13.06
C GLU A 203 12.40 18.15 -13.15
N HIS A 204 11.30 17.65 -13.71
CA HIS A 204 10.07 18.42 -13.83
C HIS A 204 9.45 18.75 -12.46
N LYS A 205 9.50 17.81 -11.52
CA LYS A 205 9.02 18.01 -10.15
C LYS A 205 9.97 18.89 -9.33
N ALA A 206 11.29 18.73 -9.52
CA ALA A 206 12.29 19.60 -8.90
C ALA A 206 12.09 21.05 -9.33
N LYS A 207 11.99 21.34 -10.64
CA LYS A 207 11.73 22.70 -11.14
C LYS A 207 10.48 23.34 -10.55
N ARG A 208 9.44 22.54 -10.31
CA ARG A 208 8.14 23.03 -9.84
C ARG A 208 8.03 23.14 -8.31
N TYR A 209 8.65 22.22 -7.58
CA TYR A 209 8.41 22.05 -6.14
C TYR A 209 9.68 22.14 -5.28
N ALA A 210 10.88 22.27 -5.84
CA ALA A 210 12.11 22.36 -5.03
C ALA A 210 12.08 23.56 -4.09
N LYS A 211 11.77 24.77 -4.59
CA LYS A 211 11.72 26.00 -3.77
C LYS A 211 10.88 25.87 -2.50
N PRO A 212 9.57 25.52 -2.56
CA PRO A 212 8.75 25.44 -1.35
C PRO A 212 9.22 24.34 -0.39
N PHE A 213 9.68 23.19 -0.89
CA PHE A 213 10.12 22.09 -0.03
C PHE A 213 11.49 22.37 0.63
N LEU A 214 12.47 22.89 -0.11
CA LEU A 214 13.76 23.30 0.43
C LEU A 214 13.61 24.38 1.51
N ALA A 215 12.74 25.36 1.29
CA ALA A 215 12.46 26.40 2.29
C ALA A 215 11.88 25.81 3.59
N ALA A 216 10.98 24.83 3.49
CA ALA A 216 10.41 24.17 4.66
C ALA A 216 11.45 23.32 5.42
N ILE A 217 12.34 22.63 4.71
CA ILE A 217 13.43 21.85 5.29
C ILE A 217 14.44 22.77 5.99
N GLN A 218 14.89 23.84 5.32
CA GLN A 218 15.82 24.82 5.88
C GLN A 218 15.26 25.48 7.14
N ARG A 219 13.98 25.85 7.13
CA ARG A 219 13.29 26.41 8.30
C ARG A 219 13.26 25.41 9.45
N TRP A 220 12.91 24.16 9.18
CA TRP A 220 12.87 23.12 10.20
C TRP A 220 14.27 22.85 10.80
N VAL A 221 15.31 22.78 9.96
CA VAL A 221 16.70 22.62 10.42
C VAL A 221 17.15 23.80 11.29
N ALA A 222 16.80 25.04 10.91
CA ALA A 222 17.11 26.22 11.72
C ALA A 222 16.38 26.22 13.08
N GLU A 223 15.11 25.78 13.11
CA GLU A 223 14.30 25.66 14.34
C GLU A 223 14.79 24.53 15.27
N GLN A 224 15.42 23.48 14.72
CA GLN A 224 16.04 22.40 15.50
C GLN A 224 17.48 22.73 15.94
N GLY A 225 18.24 23.49 15.15
CA GLY A 225 19.62 23.88 15.46
C GLY A 225 19.77 25.08 16.39
N ALA A 226 18.69 25.83 16.65
CA ALA A 226 18.63 26.90 17.65
C ALA A 226 18.28 26.41 19.07
N ARG A 227 18.26 25.08 19.28
CA ARG A 227 17.98 24.40 20.56
C ARG A 227 19.19 23.64 21.07
#